data_AF-A0A8S1RFC9-F1
#
_entry.id   AF-A0A8S1RFC9-F1
#
_cell.length_a   1.000
_cell.length_b   1.000
_cell.length_c   1.000
_cell.angle_alpha   90.00
_cell.angle_beta   90.00
_cell.angle_gamma   90.00
#
_symmetry.space_group_name_H-M   'P 1'
#
loop_
_entity.id
_entity.type
_entity.pdbx_description
1 polymer ?
#
loop_
_entity_poly.entity_id
_entity_poly.type
_entity_poly.pdbx_seq_one_letter_code
_entity_poly.pdbx_strand_id
1 'polypeptide(L)'
;MINNTIKSLFHSSKTIPSSNQFHNRCVCEICKCGKHHCPIHSDNIHGDFQSTFQHDYQPWKSCKQKPYNYERQPQKHFYDPSTLLSSYQSEFIQRPIPEKEIRELPHLPQSLPFTDQSDYQTNYLKFPLPLKSPVTKKLYKSAPRQVPWDTTYGTDFIPKPIGDRESFKPTQLNGPNCKPDFGSSTYRTSYVPMPTCKQGRYKDPHQRNLYGNPGQIGGSTYQMDYVEKQNSNEMCPVFALPKRPAKLPGGKSHLNYDSINNRWI
;
A
#
# COMPACT_ATOMS: atom_id res chain seq x y z
N MET A 1 -12.61 0.12 -68.24
CA MET A 1 -13.80 -0.47 -67.56
C MET A 1 -14.08 0.40 -66.34
N ILE A 2 -15.09 1.26 -66.46
CA ILE A 2 -15.46 2.28 -65.48
C ILE A 2 -16.70 1.74 -64.75
N ASN A 3 -16.55 1.39 -63.47
CA ASN A 3 -17.67 0.92 -62.67
C ASN A 3 -18.20 2.07 -61.80
N ASN A 4 -19.25 2.73 -62.29
CA ASN A 4 -20.01 3.75 -61.56
C ASN A 4 -20.91 3.06 -60.53
N THR A 5 -20.62 3.24 -59.24
CA THR A 5 -21.47 2.80 -58.13
C THR A 5 -22.52 3.88 -57.85
N ILE A 6 -23.72 3.72 -58.42
CA ILE A 6 -24.87 4.57 -58.10
C ILE A 6 -25.38 4.15 -56.70
N LYS A 7 -25.02 4.94 -55.68
CA LYS A 7 -25.66 4.85 -54.36
C LYS A 7 -27.07 5.44 -54.48
N SER A 8 -28.07 4.57 -54.43
CA SER A 8 -29.47 4.93 -54.36
C SER A 8 -29.76 5.68 -53.05
N LEU A 9 -29.99 6.99 -53.16
CA LEU A 9 -30.57 7.83 -52.11
C LEU A 9 -32.07 7.54 -52.00
N PHE A 10 -32.43 6.39 -51.43
CA PHE A 10 -33.78 6.21 -50.90
C PHE A 10 -33.90 7.05 -49.62
N HIS A 11 -34.40 8.27 -49.77
CA HIS A 11 -34.95 9.00 -48.63
C HIS A 11 -36.20 8.25 -48.18
N SER A 12 -36.05 7.48 -47.09
CA SER A 12 -37.18 6.91 -46.37
C SER A 12 -38.00 8.09 -45.85
N SER A 13 -39.08 8.44 -46.55
CA SER A 13 -40.09 9.35 -46.06
C SER A 13 -40.71 8.72 -44.82
N LYS A 14 -40.17 9.10 -43.65
CA LYS A 14 -40.77 8.79 -42.34
C LYS A 14 -42.19 9.33 -42.36
N THR A 15 -43.14 8.43 -42.58
CA THR A 15 -44.56 8.72 -42.52
C THR A 15 -44.90 9.11 -41.09
N ILE A 16 -45.36 10.35 -40.90
CA ILE A 16 -45.92 10.78 -39.62
C ILE A 16 -47.13 9.87 -39.37
N PRO A 17 -47.19 9.13 -38.25
CA PRO A 17 -48.32 8.25 -37.98
C PRO A 17 -49.60 9.09 -37.89
N SER A 18 -50.62 8.70 -38.65
CA SER A 18 -51.95 9.33 -38.64
C SER A 18 -52.48 9.39 -37.20
N SER A 19 -52.99 10.55 -36.78
CA SER A 19 -53.48 10.80 -35.41
C SER A 19 -54.58 9.82 -34.98
N ASN A 20 -55.29 9.21 -35.93
CA ASN A 20 -56.32 8.19 -35.69
C ASN A 20 -55.76 6.87 -35.13
N GLN A 21 -54.45 6.60 -35.26
CA GLN A 21 -53.83 5.38 -34.75
C GLN A 21 -53.76 5.35 -33.20
N PHE A 22 -53.89 6.51 -32.56
CA PHE A 22 -53.67 6.67 -31.12
C PHE A 22 -54.95 6.91 -30.32
N HIS A 23 -56.13 6.73 -30.93
CA HIS A 23 -57.43 6.91 -30.27
C HIS A 23 -57.57 5.98 -29.05
N ASN A 24 -57.97 6.53 -27.89
CA ASN A 24 -58.14 5.87 -26.60
C ASN A 24 -56.88 5.21 -26.00
N ARG A 25 -55.68 5.56 -26.47
CA ARG A 25 -54.41 5.07 -25.88
C ARG A 25 -53.86 6.05 -24.85
N CYS A 26 -53.26 5.56 -23.75
CA CYS A 26 -52.58 6.43 -22.78
C CYS A 26 -51.31 7.00 -23.41
N VAL A 27 -50.87 8.16 -22.93
CA VAL A 27 -49.54 8.72 -23.23
C VAL A 27 -48.42 7.68 -23.07
N CYS A 28 -48.50 6.80 -22.05
CA CYS A 28 -47.51 5.75 -21.80
C CYS A 28 -47.42 4.71 -22.92
N GLU A 29 -48.53 4.42 -23.60
CA GLU A 29 -48.57 3.45 -24.71
C GLU A 29 -48.16 4.08 -26.05
N ILE A 30 -48.29 5.41 -26.16
CA ILE A 30 -47.93 6.18 -27.36
C ILE A 30 -46.44 6.56 -27.35
N CYS A 31 -45.83 6.82 -26.18
CA CYS A 31 -44.42 7.18 -26.10
C CYS A 31 -43.49 5.96 -26.22
N LYS A 32 -42.74 5.92 -27.33
CA LYS A 32 -41.60 5.02 -27.52
C LYS A 32 -40.31 5.49 -26.83
N CYS A 33 -40.36 6.68 -26.24
CA CYS A 33 -39.22 7.42 -25.74
C CYS A 33 -38.88 7.16 -24.27
N GLY A 34 -39.78 6.51 -23.52
CA GLY A 34 -39.69 6.38 -22.06
C GLY A 34 -39.66 7.69 -21.27
N LYS A 35 -39.93 8.86 -21.89
CA LYS A 35 -39.88 10.18 -21.24
C LYS A 35 -41.25 10.78 -20.92
N HIS A 36 -42.30 10.34 -21.61
CA HIS A 36 -43.66 10.83 -21.38
C HIS A 36 -44.43 9.79 -20.58
N HIS A 37 -44.70 10.11 -19.32
CA HIS A 37 -45.53 9.31 -18.44
C HIS A 37 -46.87 10.00 -18.19
N CYS A 38 -47.90 9.20 -17.94
CA CYS A 38 -49.18 9.65 -17.41
C CYS A 38 -48.90 10.18 -15.97
N PRO A 39 -49.47 11.32 -15.54
CA PRO A 39 -49.11 11.99 -14.29
C PRO A 39 -49.38 11.09 -13.08
N ILE A 40 -48.44 11.07 -12.12
CA ILE A 40 -48.48 10.20 -10.95
C ILE A 40 -49.55 10.71 -9.99
N HIS A 41 -50.50 9.83 -9.64
CA HIS A 41 -51.48 10.08 -8.59
C HIS A 41 -50.79 9.91 -7.23
N SER A 42 -50.74 10.97 -6.43
CA SER A 42 -50.09 10.97 -5.11
C SER A 42 -50.97 10.46 -3.98
N ASP A 43 -52.20 10.00 -4.27
CA ASP A 43 -53.08 9.61 -3.19
C ASP A 43 -52.61 8.27 -2.60
N ASN A 44 -52.12 8.36 -1.36
CA ASN A 44 -51.67 7.29 -0.47
C ASN A 44 -50.32 6.62 -0.79
N ILE A 45 -49.23 7.39 -0.70
CA ILE A 45 -47.89 6.84 -0.44
C ILE A 45 -47.38 7.36 0.91
N HIS A 46 -48.17 7.14 1.97
CA HIS A 46 -47.70 7.21 3.36
C HIS A 46 -47.56 5.77 3.91
N GLY A 47 -46.80 4.95 3.19
CA GLY A 47 -46.25 3.72 3.74
C GLY A 47 -44.80 3.99 4.11
N ASP A 48 -44.31 3.40 5.18
CA ASP A 48 -42.90 3.45 5.57
C ASP A 48 -42.06 2.67 4.54
N PHE A 49 -41.86 3.26 3.36
CA PHE A 49 -41.02 2.70 2.31
C PHE A 49 -39.56 2.91 2.72
N GLN A 50 -39.08 2.04 3.61
CA GLN A 50 -37.64 1.83 3.72
C GLN A 50 -37.16 1.29 2.37
N SER A 51 -36.11 1.88 1.82
CA SER A 51 -35.53 1.37 0.57
C SER A 51 -35.12 -0.09 0.78
N THR A 52 -35.18 -0.92 -0.27
CA THR A 52 -34.67 -2.31 -0.21
C THR A 52 -33.25 -2.33 0.35
N PHE A 53 -32.43 -1.35 -0.03
CA PHE A 53 -31.12 -1.13 0.54
C PHE A 53 -31.12 -0.94 2.07
N GLN A 54 -32.02 -0.13 2.61
CA GLN A 54 -32.10 0.12 4.04
C GLN A 54 -32.63 -1.08 4.83
N HIS A 55 -33.48 -1.91 4.19
CA HIS A 55 -33.96 -3.15 4.79
C HIS A 55 -32.92 -4.27 4.73
N ASP A 56 -32.23 -4.43 3.59
CA ASP A 56 -31.31 -5.53 3.29
C ASP A 56 -29.93 -5.34 3.93
N TYR A 57 -29.49 -4.10 4.14
CA TYR A 57 -28.16 -3.76 4.66
C TYR A 57 -28.22 -3.26 6.10
N GLN A 58 -28.85 -4.03 6.99
CA GLN A 58 -28.76 -3.78 8.42
C GLN A 58 -27.39 -4.23 8.95
N PRO A 59 -26.80 -3.50 9.93
CA PRO A 59 -25.51 -3.88 10.52
C PRO A 59 -25.62 -5.23 11.23
N TRP A 60 -25.13 -6.27 10.57
CA TRP A 60 -25.03 -7.62 11.13
C TRP A 60 -24.10 -7.59 12.34
N LYS A 61 -24.58 -8.07 13.48
CA LYS A 61 -23.70 -8.32 14.63
C LYS A 61 -22.85 -9.54 14.31
N SER A 62 -21.63 -9.32 13.81
CA SER A 62 -20.68 -10.40 13.65
C SER A 62 -20.29 -10.95 15.03
N CYS A 63 -20.74 -12.16 15.33
CA CYS A 63 -20.27 -12.89 16.49
C CYS A 63 -18.77 -13.14 16.27
N LYS A 64 -17.91 -12.51 17.09
CA LYS A 64 -16.47 -12.79 17.07
C LYS A 64 -16.29 -14.31 17.26
N GLN A 65 -15.81 -15.00 16.22
CA GLN A 65 -15.42 -16.39 16.38
C GLN A 65 -14.34 -16.44 17.45
N LYS A 66 -14.56 -17.24 18.50
CA LYS A 66 -13.51 -17.48 19.48
C LYS A 66 -12.32 -18.07 18.71
N PRO A 67 -11.11 -17.54 18.87
CA PRO A 67 -9.94 -18.13 18.24
C PRO A 67 -9.89 -19.61 18.64
N TYR A 68 -9.84 -20.49 17.64
CA TYR A 68 -9.70 -21.92 17.86
C TYR A 68 -8.30 -22.16 18.44
N ASN A 69 -8.21 -22.15 19.76
CA ASN A 69 -6.98 -22.39 20.50
C ASN A 69 -6.73 -23.90 20.49
N TYR A 70 -6.08 -24.40 19.44
CA TYR A 70 -5.46 -25.71 19.56
C TYR A 70 -4.30 -25.54 20.54
N GLU A 71 -4.45 -26.09 21.75
CA GLU A 71 -3.27 -26.42 22.55
C GLU A 71 -2.50 -27.46 21.74
N ARG A 72 -1.50 -27.02 20.97
CA ARG A 72 -0.53 -27.93 20.37
C ARG A 72 0.21 -28.56 21.54
N GLN A 73 -0.25 -29.70 22.04
CA GLN A 73 0.57 -30.48 22.93
C GLN A 73 1.82 -30.86 22.14
N PRO A 74 3.03 -30.43 22.56
CA PRO A 74 4.24 -30.78 21.86
C PRO A 74 4.32 -32.30 21.87
N GLN A 75 4.45 -32.91 20.70
CA GLN A 75 4.65 -34.36 20.60
C GLN A 75 5.95 -34.69 21.33
N LYS A 76 5.83 -35.31 22.51
CA LYS A 76 6.97 -35.74 23.31
C LYS A 76 7.55 -36.98 22.64
N HIS A 77 8.53 -36.77 21.76
CA HIS A 77 9.32 -37.87 21.26
C HIS A 77 10.23 -38.38 22.39
N PHE A 78 10.03 -39.63 22.78
CA PHE A 78 10.80 -40.30 23.82
C PHE A 78 12.06 -40.89 23.19
N TYR A 79 13.12 -40.09 23.10
CA TYR A 79 14.45 -40.58 22.72
C TYR A 79 15.26 -40.83 23.97
N ASP A 80 15.96 -41.97 24.01
CA ASP A 80 16.93 -42.27 25.06
C ASP A 80 18.18 -41.39 24.83
N PRO A 81 18.52 -40.48 25.77
CA PRO A 81 19.62 -39.54 25.60
C PRO A 81 20.99 -40.23 25.43
N SER A 82 21.13 -41.50 25.82
CA SER A 82 22.36 -42.28 25.58
C SER A 82 22.63 -42.54 24.09
N THR A 83 21.58 -42.60 23.26
CA THR A 83 21.71 -42.81 21.79
C THR A 83 22.15 -41.57 21.03
N LEU A 84 22.10 -40.40 21.67
CA LEU A 84 22.47 -39.12 21.07
C LEU A 84 23.95 -38.77 21.29
N LEU A 85 24.65 -39.52 22.14
CA LEU A 85 26.05 -39.27 22.45
C LEU A 85 26.94 -39.93 21.40
N SER A 86 27.98 -39.24 20.97
CA SER A 86 29.00 -39.82 20.10
C SER A 86 29.88 -40.80 20.87
N SER A 87 30.53 -41.74 20.18
CA SER A 87 31.48 -42.68 20.80
C SER A 87 32.55 -41.96 21.64
N TYR A 88 33.01 -40.80 21.15
CA TYR A 88 33.94 -39.94 21.87
C TYR A 88 33.39 -39.44 23.21
N GLN A 89 32.13 -38.98 23.24
CA GLN A 89 31.49 -38.48 24.46
C GLN A 89 31.25 -39.60 25.48
N SER A 90 30.98 -40.83 25.04
CA SER A 90 30.84 -41.98 25.94
C SER A 90 32.16 -42.50 26.49
N GLU A 91 33.27 -42.39 25.74
CA GLU A 91 34.55 -43.02 26.11
C GLU A 91 35.50 -42.07 26.89
N PHE A 92 35.44 -40.77 26.63
CA PHE A 92 36.35 -39.77 27.21
C PHE A 92 35.73 -39.05 28.42
N ILE A 93 35.43 -39.81 29.46
CA ILE A 93 34.92 -39.28 30.74
C ILE A 93 36.10 -39.06 31.71
N GLN A 94 36.05 -37.98 32.49
CA GLN A 94 37.02 -37.74 33.56
C GLN A 94 36.97 -38.88 34.58
N ARG A 95 38.00 -39.72 34.59
CA ARG A 95 38.18 -40.77 35.59
C ARG A 95 38.85 -40.17 36.82
N PRO A 96 38.48 -40.60 38.04
CA PRO A 96 39.13 -40.10 39.26
C PRO A 96 40.61 -40.44 39.22
N ILE A 97 41.43 -39.43 39.56
CA ILE A 97 42.88 -39.58 39.64
C ILE A 97 43.17 -40.42 40.90
N PRO A 98 43.98 -41.49 40.82
CA PRO A 98 44.33 -42.29 41.99
C PRO A 98 45.01 -41.40 43.04
N GLU A 99 44.62 -41.58 44.30
CA GLU A 99 45.14 -40.79 45.41
C GLU A 99 46.65 -41.04 45.56
N LYS A 100 47.42 -39.97 45.36
CA LYS A 100 48.87 -40.03 45.49
C LYS A 100 49.22 -39.93 46.97
N GLU A 101 49.91 -40.93 47.50
CA GLU A 101 50.43 -40.89 48.87
C GLU A 101 51.36 -39.69 49.06
N ILE A 102 50.93 -38.73 49.88
CA ILE A 102 51.70 -37.54 50.23
C ILE A 102 52.57 -37.90 51.43
N ARG A 103 53.89 -37.71 51.30
CA ARG A 103 54.79 -37.81 52.45
C ARG A 103 54.58 -36.59 53.35
N GLU A 104 54.16 -36.84 54.59
CA GLU A 104 54.04 -35.82 55.64
C GLU A 104 55.40 -35.14 55.86
N LEU A 105 55.43 -33.80 55.74
CA LEU A 105 56.64 -33.01 55.98
C LEU A 105 56.82 -32.75 57.50
N PRO A 106 58.08 -32.64 57.99
CA PRO A 106 58.34 -32.42 59.41
C PRO A 106 57.74 -31.10 59.92
N HIS A 107 57.04 -31.15 61.06
CA HIS A 107 56.40 -29.98 61.67
C HIS A 107 57.45 -29.08 62.34
N LEU A 108 57.57 -27.84 61.87
CA LEU A 108 58.45 -26.82 62.45
C LEU A 108 57.79 -26.17 63.69
N PRO A 109 58.56 -25.77 64.72
CA PRO A 109 58.01 -25.10 65.89
C PRO A 109 57.42 -23.72 65.52
N GLN A 110 56.30 -23.36 66.16
CA GLN A 110 55.67 -22.05 65.96
C GLN A 110 56.54 -20.93 66.52
N SER A 111 56.86 -19.95 65.68
CA SER A 111 57.58 -18.74 66.06
C SER A 111 56.68 -17.81 66.89
N LEU A 112 57.30 -17.03 67.79
CA LEU A 112 56.63 -15.96 68.53
C LEU A 112 55.95 -14.97 67.57
N PRO A 113 54.75 -14.45 67.90
CA PRO A 113 54.04 -13.52 67.04
C PRO A 113 54.81 -12.20 66.94
N PHE A 114 55.10 -11.78 65.71
CA PHE A 114 55.71 -10.50 65.43
C PHE A 114 54.68 -9.38 65.65
N THR A 115 55.00 -8.38 66.48
CA THR A 115 54.14 -7.22 66.70
C THR A 115 54.31 -6.23 65.56
N ASP A 116 53.62 -6.50 64.46
CA ASP A 116 53.64 -5.72 63.22
C ASP A 116 52.66 -4.52 63.25
N GLN A 117 52.70 -3.72 64.31
CA GLN A 117 51.91 -2.50 64.39
C GLN A 117 52.87 -1.32 64.27
N SER A 118 52.95 -0.75 63.07
CA SER A 118 53.71 0.49 62.84
C SER A 118 52.91 1.71 63.30
N ASP A 119 53.61 2.79 63.67
CA ASP A 119 52.98 4.05 64.08
C ASP A 119 52.03 4.62 63.02
N TYR A 120 52.26 4.31 61.74
CA TYR A 120 51.37 4.72 60.66
C TYR A 120 50.01 4.02 60.75
N GLN A 121 50.02 2.73 61.09
CA GLN A 121 48.83 1.88 61.16
C GLN A 121 47.95 2.25 62.36
N THR A 122 48.54 2.74 63.44
CA THR A 122 47.83 3.18 64.64
C THR A 122 47.33 4.63 64.53
N ASN A 123 48.08 5.53 63.90
CA ASN A 123 47.74 6.97 63.88
C ASN A 123 46.87 7.42 62.69
N TYR A 124 46.84 6.68 61.58
CA TYR A 124 46.13 7.08 60.35
C TYR A 124 44.88 6.22 60.12
N LEU A 125 43.95 6.26 61.07
CA LEU A 125 42.67 5.58 60.96
C LEU A 125 41.70 6.38 60.08
N LYS A 126 40.87 5.67 59.31
CA LYS A 126 39.82 6.28 58.49
C LYS A 126 38.69 6.75 59.40
N PHE A 127 38.64 8.06 59.66
CA PHE A 127 37.48 8.67 60.33
C PHE A 127 36.31 8.79 59.35
N PRO A 128 35.06 8.53 59.79
CA PRO A 128 33.89 8.70 58.95
C PRO A 128 33.73 10.18 58.56
N LEU A 129 33.61 10.44 57.26
CA LEU A 129 33.37 11.79 56.77
C LEU A 129 31.92 12.21 57.09
N PRO A 130 31.68 13.50 57.41
CA PRO A 130 30.33 14.00 57.60
C PRO A 130 29.53 13.86 56.29
N LEU A 131 28.24 13.48 56.42
CA LEU A 131 27.35 13.38 55.26
C LEU A 131 27.22 14.75 54.58
N LYS A 132 27.42 14.78 53.27
CA LYS A 132 27.22 15.99 52.46
C LYS A 132 25.73 16.33 52.42
N SER A 133 25.37 17.58 52.74
CA SER A 133 24.00 18.08 52.58
C SER A 133 23.57 18.05 51.10
N PRO A 134 22.29 17.84 50.80
CA PRO A 134 21.80 17.80 49.42
C PRO A 134 22.06 19.13 48.71
N VAL A 135 22.57 19.05 47.48
CA VAL A 135 22.89 20.23 46.66
C VAL A 135 21.59 20.79 46.07
N THR A 136 21.16 21.96 46.55
CA THR A 136 20.05 22.71 45.93
C THR A 136 20.53 23.36 44.63
N LYS A 137 20.01 22.90 43.49
CA LYS A 137 20.31 23.50 42.16
C LYS A 137 19.64 24.87 42.06
N LYS A 138 20.42 25.93 41.87
CA LYS A 138 19.89 27.26 41.57
C LYS A 138 19.26 27.26 40.16
N LEU A 139 18.07 27.84 40.02
CA LEU A 139 17.39 27.95 38.73
C LEU A 139 18.13 28.93 37.82
N TYR A 140 18.60 28.46 36.67
CA TYR A 140 19.30 29.28 35.69
C TYR A 140 18.30 30.11 34.87
N LYS A 141 18.52 31.42 34.76
CA LYS A 141 17.79 32.30 33.84
C LYS A 141 18.69 32.59 32.64
N SER A 142 18.28 32.20 31.44
CA SER A 142 18.98 32.57 30.20
C SER A 142 18.70 34.03 29.84
N ALA A 143 19.67 34.69 29.20
CA ALA A 143 19.48 36.04 28.66
C ALA A 143 18.49 36.03 27.47
N PRO A 144 17.66 37.08 27.29
CA PRO A 144 16.77 37.18 26.14
C PRO A 144 17.60 37.32 24.85
N ARG A 145 17.39 36.40 23.90
CA ARG A 145 18.15 36.33 22.64
C ARG A 145 17.38 36.99 21.52
N GLN A 146 17.72 38.23 21.20
CA GLN A 146 17.35 38.89 19.95
C GLN A 146 18.61 39.59 19.43
N VAL A 147 19.34 38.90 18.54
CA VAL A 147 20.43 39.51 17.75
C VAL A 147 20.01 39.35 16.29
N PRO A 148 19.96 40.41 15.47
CA PRO A 148 19.69 40.29 14.04
C PRO A 148 20.80 39.47 13.38
N TRP A 149 20.42 38.44 12.62
CA TRP A 149 21.36 37.51 11.98
C TRP A 149 21.80 37.93 10.58
N ASP A 150 21.36 39.09 10.12
CA ASP A 150 21.66 39.58 8.78
C ASP A 150 23.08 40.14 8.76
N THR A 151 23.98 39.35 8.19
CA THR A 151 25.35 39.78 7.92
C THR A 151 25.39 40.54 6.59
N THR A 152 26.25 41.55 6.49
CA THR A 152 26.47 42.30 5.24
C THR A 152 26.88 41.36 4.08
N TYR A 153 27.56 40.26 4.39
CA TYR A 153 27.87 39.25 3.39
C TYR A 153 26.63 38.58 2.79
N GLY A 154 25.65 38.25 3.64
CA GLY A 154 24.39 37.63 3.21
C GLY A 154 23.52 38.55 2.35
N THR A 155 23.62 39.86 2.56
CA THR A 155 22.89 40.85 1.75
C THR A 155 23.58 41.18 0.44
N ASP A 156 24.91 41.25 0.43
CA ASP A 156 25.65 41.84 -0.69
C ASP A 156 26.09 40.81 -1.75
N PHE A 157 26.24 39.54 -1.37
CA PHE A 157 26.76 38.47 -2.24
C PHE A 157 25.68 37.48 -2.68
N ILE A 158 24.62 38.00 -3.29
CA ILE A 158 23.56 37.19 -3.90
C ILE A 158 24.02 36.75 -5.30
N PRO A 159 23.85 35.45 -5.67
CA PRO A 159 24.30 34.96 -6.97
C PRO A 159 23.61 35.70 -8.12
N LYS A 160 24.40 36.38 -8.94
CA LYS A 160 23.93 37.04 -10.16
C LYS A 160 23.96 36.03 -11.31
N PRO A 161 22.96 36.04 -12.22
CA PRO A 161 22.95 35.15 -13.36
C PRO A 161 24.17 35.46 -14.26
N ILE A 162 24.93 34.42 -14.58
CA ILE A 162 26.05 34.47 -15.52
C ILE A 162 25.46 34.22 -16.91
N GLY A 163 25.62 35.18 -17.83
CA GLY A 163 25.17 35.02 -19.21
C GLY A 163 25.91 33.87 -19.91
N ASP A 164 25.20 33.18 -20.80
CA ASP A 164 25.75 32.03 -21.52
C ASP A 164 26.93 32.43 -22.40
N ARG A 165 27.98 31.60 -22.39
CA ARG A 165 29.24 31.83 -23.11
C ARG A 165 29.36 30.83 -24.26
N GLU A 166 29.49 31.33 -25.49
CA GLU A 166 29.68 30.48 -26.66
C GLU A 166 31.03 29.77 -26.65
N SER A 167 31.04 28.50 -27.05
CA SER A 167 32.23 27.64 -27.04
C SER A 167 32.80 27.47 -28.46
N PHE A 168 34.08 27.84 -28.63
CA PHE A 168 34.84 27.70 -29.88
C PHE A 168 36.02 26.75 -29.68
N LYS A 169 35.77 25.46 -29.45
CA LYS A 169 36.85 24.45 -29.41
C LYS A 169 36.74 23.45 -30.56
N PRO A 170 37.83 23.19 -31.32
CA PRO A 170 37.86 22.13 -32.31
C PRO A 170 37.98 20.74 -31.66
N THR A 171 37.26 19.77 -32.21
CA THR A 171 37.22 18.37 -31.76
C THR A 171 38.58 17.70 -31.96
N GLN A 172 39.20 17.22 -30.87
CA GLN A 172 40.47 16.50 -30.90
C GLN A 172 40.23 15.00 -31.05
N LEU A 173 40.79 14.38 -32.10
CA LEU A 173 40.92 12.92 -32.24
C LEU A 173 42.28 12.50 -31.69
N ASN A 174 42.33 11.94 -30.48
CA ASN A 174 43.56 11.36 -29.92
C ASN A 174 43.32 9.91 -29.51
N GLY A 175 43.90 8.98 -30.29
CA GLY A 175 44.11 7.60 -29.86
C GLY A 175 45.63 7.33 -29.78
N PRO A 176 46.16 6.85 -28.65
CA PRO A 176 47.57 6.50 -28.56
C PRO A 176 47.86 5.25 -29.41
N ASN A 177 48.85 5.39 -30.29
CA ASN A 177 49.38 4.31 -31.13
C ASN A 177 50.19 3.35 -30.24
N CYS A 178 49.52 2.34 -29.70
CA CYS A 178 50.14 1.31 -28.85
C CYS A 178 50.70 0.21 -29.76
N LYS A 179 52.03 0.08 -29.83
CA LYS A 179 52.65 -1.10 -30.47
C LYS A 179 52.39 -2.33 -29.58
N PRO A 180 52.13 -3.54 -30.14
CA PRO A 180 51.88 -4.72 -29.33
C PRO A 180 53.20 -5.27 -28.75
N ASP A 181 53.29 -5.36 -27.43
CA ASP A 181 54.35 -6.10 -26.75
C ASP A 181 54.07 -7.61 -26.83
N PHE A 182 54.89 -8.36 -27.57
CA PHE A 182 54.74 -9.81 -27.81
C PHE A 182 55.34 -10.70 -26.70
N GLY A 183 55.46 -10.21 -25.47
CA GLY A 183 56.31 -10.80 -24.43
C GLY A 183 55.62 -11.41 -23.20
N SER A 184 54.42 -11.99 -23.31
CA SER A 184 53.78 -12.65 -22.15
C SER A 184 54.20 -14.12 -22.03
N SER A 185 54.78 -14.50 -20.88
CA SER A 185 55.07 -15.90 -20.55
C SER A 185 53.79 -16.75 -20.49
N THR A 186 53.90 -18.04 -20.84
CA THR A 186 52.75 -18.97 -20.82
C THR A 186 52.06 -19.00 -19.47
N TYR A 187 52.80 -18.88 -18.36
CA TYR A 187 52.22 -18.79 -17.03
C TYR A 187 51.30 -17.56 -16.85
N ARG A 188 51.71 -16.40 -17.35
CA ARG A 188 50.91 -15.15 -17.26
C ARG A 188 49.64 -15.20 -18.10
N THR A 189 49.66 -15.95 -19.20
CA THR A 189 48.49 -16.15 -20.07
C THR A 189 47.54 -17.22 -19.51
N SER A 190 48.08 -18.27 -18.86
CA SER A 190 47.29 -19.43 -18.40
C SER A 190 46.65 -19.24 -17.02
N TYR A 191 47.23 -18.42 -16.14
CA TYR A 191 46.76 -18.21 -14.77
C TYR A 191 46.21 -16.80 -14.57
N VAL A 192 45.22 -16.43 -15.38
CA VAL A 192 44.44 -15.20 -15.17
C VAL A 192 43.32 -15.50 -14.17
N PRO A 193 43.03 -14.63 -13.20
CA PRO A 193 41.93 -14.83 -12.26
C PRO A 193 40.61 -15.00 -13.02
N MET A 194 40.14 -16.24 -13.09
CA MET A 194 38.85 -16.54 -13.68
C MET A 194 37.75 -16.03 -12.73
N PRO A 195 36.71 -15.36 -13.25
CA PRO A 195 35.60 -14.91 -12.43
C PRO A 195 34.97 -16.13 -11.77
N THR A 196 35.04 -16.20 -10.45
CA THR A 196 34.33 -17.23 -9.70
C THR A 196 32.85 -16.95 -9.85
N CYS A 197 32.12 -17.88 -10.45
CA CYS A 197 30.67 -17.84 -10.43
C CYS A 197 30.24 -17.89 -8.97
N LYS A 198 29.72 -16.77 -8.45
CA LYS A 198 29.07 -16.75 -7.14
C LYS A 198 27.95 -17.78 -7.24
N GLN A 199 28.09 -18.91 -6.53
CA GLN A 199 27.03 -19.91 -6.47
C GLN A 199 25.74 -19.17 -6.12
N GLY A 200 24.76 -19.27 -7.01
CA GLY A 200 23.48 -18.59 -6.83
C GLY A 200 22.93 -18.99 -5.48
N ARG A 201 22.61 -18.00 -4.63
CA ARG A 201 21.94 -18.30 -3.36
C ARG A 201 20.70 -19.13 -3.69
N TYR A 202 20.57 -20.28 -3.05
CA TYR A 202 19.37 -21.10 -3.13
C TYR A 202 18.17 -20.20 -2.76
N LYS A 203 17.32 -19.92 -3.76
CA LYS A 203 16.10 -19.12 -3.56
C LYS A 203 15.01 -20.09 -3.12
N ASP A 204 14.57 -19.93 -1.89
CA ASP A 204 13.45 -20.67 -1.32
C ASP A 204 12.20 -20.48 -2.22
N PRO A 205 11.60 -21.56 -2.78
CA PRO A 205 10.47 -21.45 -3.70
C PRO A 205 9.25 -20.73 -3.12
N HIS A 206 9.15 -20.67 -1.78
CA HIS A 206 8.05 -20.03 -1.07
C HIS A 206 8.12 -18.50 -1.01
N GLN A 207 9.21 -17.87 -1.44
CA GLN A 207 9.33 -16.40 -1.51
C GLN A 207 9.13 -15.85 -2.92
N ARG A 208 8.47 -16.59 -3.81
CA ARG A 208 8.08 -16.07 -5.12
C ARG A 208 7.00 -14.99 -4.91
N ASN A 209 7.40 -13.73 -5.09
CA ASN A 209 6.57 -12.52 -5.08
C ASN A 209 5.07 -12.79 -5.28
N LEU A 210 4.32 -12.82 -4.17
CA LEU A 210 2.85 -12.80 -4.13
C LEU A 210 2.26 -11.43 -4.53
N TYR A 211 3.09 -10.49 -4.95
CA TYR A 211 2.69 -9.14 -5.38
C TYR A 211 2.91 -8.95 -6.88
N GLY A 212 2.40 -9.87 -7.69
CA GLY A 212 1.92 -9.48 -9.02
C GLY A 212 0.63 -8.72 -8.79
N ASN A 213 0.63 -7.39 -8.88
CA ASN A 213 -0.58 -6.59 -8.79
C ASN A 213 -1.52 -7.09 -9.91
N PRO A 214 -2.62 -7.81 -9.60
CA PRO A 214 -3.54 -8.24 -10.64
C PRO A 214 -4.07 -6.95 -11.23
N GLY A 215 -3.73 -6.67 -12.50
CA GLY A 215 -4.09 -5.42 -13.15
C GLY A 215 -5.53 -5.08 -12.82
N GLN A 216 -5.74 -3.88 -12.29
CA GLN A 216 -7.03 -3.44 -11.76
C GLN A 216 -8.00 -3.29 -12.93
N ILE A 217 -8.63 -4.39 -13.33
CA ILE A 217 -9.70 -4.46 -14.34
C ILE A 217 -10.98 -4.10 -13.59
N GLY A 218 -11.12 -2.83 -13.26
CA GLY A 218 -12.27 -2.30 -12.55
C GLY A 218 -12.62 -0.93 -13.09
N GLY A 219 -13.37 -0.88 -14.18
CA GLY A 219 -14.07 0.35 -14.57
C GLY A 219 -15.06 0.70 -13.46
N SER A 220 -15.19 1.98 -13.14
CA SER A 220 -16.21 2.43 -12.18
C SER A 220 -17.61 2.06 -12.68
N THR A 221 -18.55 1.80 -11.76
CA THR A 221 -19.98 1.58 -12.11
C THR A 221 -20.51 2.69 -13.01
N TYR A 222 -20.13 3.93 -12.72
CA TYR A 222 -20.45 5.10 -13.55
C TYR A 222 -20.02 4.94 -15.02
N GLN A 223 -18.83 4.39 -15.27
CA GLN A 223 -18.30 4.22 -16.62
C GLN A 223 -19.01 3.10 -17.39
N MET A 224 -19.60 2.14 -16.68
CA MET A 224 -20.40 1.05 -17.25
C MET A 224 -21.87 1.47 -17.46
N ASP A 225 -22.41 2.29 -16.55
CA ASP A 225 -23.83 2.67 -16.53
C ASP A 225 -24.15 3.87 -17.42
N TYR A 226 -23.19 4.79 -17.60
CA TYR A 226 -23.36 6.01 -18.38
C TYR A 226 -22.66 5.90 -19.73
N VAL A 227 -23.19 5.02 -20.59
CA VAL A 227 -22.81 4.94 -22.01
C VAL A 227 -23.65 5.94 -22.80
N GLU A 228 -23.02 6.67 -23.71
CA GLU A 228 -23.71 7.61 -24.60
C GLU A 228 -24.75 6.86 -25.45
N LYS A 229 -26.02 7.00 -25.07
CA LYS A 229 -27.12 6.42 -25.84
C LYS A 229 -27.24 7.21 -27.13
N GLN A 230 -26.97 6.57 -28.26
CA GLN A 230 -27.26 7.15 -29.57
C GLN A 230 -28.73 7.53 -29.59
N ASN A 231 -29.02 8.84 -29.65
CA ASN A 231 -30.36 9.35 -29.89
C ASN A 231 -30.77 8.84 -31.27
N SER A 232 -31.52 7.74 -31.33
CA SER A 232 -32.27 7.44 -32.53
C SER A 232 -33.14 8.68 -32.78
N ASN A 233 -32.90 9.36 -33.90
CA ASN A 233 -33.64 10.55 -34.33
C ASN A 233 -35.10 10.22 -34.72
N GLU A 234 -35.72 9.31 -33.98
CA GLU A 234 -37.14 9.00 -34.02
C GLU A 234 -37.78 9.87 -32.95
N MET A 235 -38.21 11.08 -33.37
CA MET A 235 -39.03 11.93 -32.52
C MET A 235 -40.20 11.12 -31.96
N CYS A 236 -40.43 11.24 -30.65
CA CYS A 236 -41.52 10.55 -30.00
C CYS A 236 -42.87 10.94 -30.66
N PRO A 237 -43.75 9.98 -30.97
CA PRO A 237 -45.06 10.26 -31.57
C PRO A 237 -45.92 11.24 -30.75
N VAL A 238 -45.70 11.29 -29.43
CA VAL A 238 -46.40 12.21 -28.52
C VAL A 238 -46.11 13.68 -28.83
N PHE A 239 -44.95 14.02 -29.40
CA PHE A 239 -44.64 15.40 -29.80
C PHE A 239 -45.44 15.88 -31.02
N ALA A 240 -45.98 14.96 -31.81
CA ALA A 240 -46.87 15.30 -32.92
C ALA A 240 -48.34 15.49 -32.48
N LEU A 241 -48.66 15.21 -31.22
CA LEU A 241 -49.98 15.38 -30.62
C LEU A 241 -50.11 16.76 -29.95
N PRO A 242 -51.34 17.28 -29.74
CA PRO A 242 -51.57 18.54 -29.04
C PRO A 242 -50.95 18.55 -27.64
N LYS A 243 -50.64 19.75 -27.12
CA LYS A 243 -50.03 19.91 -25.78
C LYS A 243 -50.93 19.31 -24.72
N ARG A 244 -50.33 18.54 -23.80
CA ARG A 244 -51.04 17.91 -22.67
C ARG A 244 -51.52 18.98 -21.67
N PRO A 245 -52.71 18.80 -21.08
CA PRO A 245 -53.16 19.66 -19.97
C PRO A 245 -52.24 19.47 -18.75
N ALA A 246 -51.90 20.57 -18.09
CA ALA A 246 -51.00 20.57 -16.93
C ALA A 246 -51.64 20.01 -15.65
N LYS A 247 -52.98 20.01 -15.58
CA LYS A 247 -53.76 19.48 -14.45
C LYS A 247 -54.87 18.60 -15.01
N LEU A 248 -54.97 17.37 -14.52
CA LEU A 248 -56.07 16.48 -14.87
C LEU A 248 -57.25 16.71 -13.93
N PRO A 249 -58.50 16.63 -14.42
CA PRO A 249 -59.66 16.56 -13.55
C PRO A 249 -59.66 15.22 -12.81
N GLY A 250 -59.39 15.29 -11.50
CA GLY A 250 -59.62 14.30 -10.42
C GLY A 250 -59.61 12.80 -10.76
N GLY A 251 -58.62 12.07 -10.20
CA GLY A 251 -58.72 10.63 -9.93
C GLY A 251 -58.37 9.66 -11.06
N LYS A 252 -58.09 10.14 -12.27
CA LYS A 252 -57.68 9.26 -13.39
C LYS A 252 -56.16 9.09 -13.42
N SER A 253 -55.68 7.84 -13.37
CA SER A 253 -54.26 7.47 -13.47
C SER A 253 -53.69 7.54 -14.90
N HIS A 254 -54.56 7.64 -15.89
CA HIS A 254 -54.21 7.55 -17.31
C HIS A 254 -54.77 8.73 -18.09
N LEU A 255 -53.91 9.33 -18.92
CA LEU A 255 -54.27 10.41 -19.84
C LEU A 255 -54.40 9.83 -21.24
N ASN A 256 -55.63 9.69 -21.72
CA ASN A 256 -55.91 9.03 -23.00
C ASN A 256 -56.04 10.07 -24.11
N TYR A 257 -55.57 9.73 -25.31
CA TYR A 257 -55.70 10.61 -26.46
C TYR A 257 -56.99 10.32 -27.24
N ASP A 258 -57.83 11.32 -27.42
CA ASP A 258 -59.00 11.24 -28.29
C ASP A 258 -58.69 11.87 -29.64
N SER A 259 -58.50 11.03 -30.65
CA SER A 259 -58.25 11.46 -32.03
C SER A 259 -59.43 12.16 -32.70
N ILE A 260 -60.68 11.91 -32.26
CA ILE A 260 -61.89 12.48 -32.89
C ILE A 260 -61.96 13.96 -32.56
N ASN A 261 -61.73 14.30 -31.29
CA ASN A 261 -61.75 15.67 -30.79
C ASN A 261 -60.37 16.32 -30.72
N ASN A 262 -59.33 15.61 -31.16
CA ASN A 262 -57.92 16.04 -31.12
C ASN A 262 -57.54 16.62 -29.74
N ARG A 263 -57.87 15.91 -28.67
CA ARG A 263 -57.66 16.35 -27.28
C ARG A 263 -57.33 15.19 -26.33
N TRP A 264 -56.78 15.52 -25.18
CA TRP A 264 -56.52 14.57 -24.10
C TRP A 264 -57.72 14.45 -23.15
N ILE A 265 -58.06 13.23 -22.71
CA ILE A 265 -59.22 12.87 -21.86
C ILE A 265 -58.80 12.08 -20.62
#